data_AF-G9N3Y8-F1
#
_entry.id   AF-G9N3Y8-F1
#
_cell.length_a   1.000
_cell.length_b   1.000
_cell.length_c   1.000
_cell.angle_alpha   90.00
_cell.angle_beta   90.00
_cell.angle_gamma   90.00
#
_symmetry.space_group_name_H-M   'P 1'
#
loop_
_entity.id
_entity.type
_entity.pdbx_description
1 polymer ?
#
loop_
_entity_poly.entity_id
_entity_poly.type
_entity_poly.pdbx_seq_one_letter_code
_entity_poly.pdbx_strand_id
1 'polypeptide(L)'
;YRALSYTWGKATSADDLQTIRVNNQEYFVRQNLFDFLASAAARKEHGLFFVDAVCINQLDYDERQAQVQAMGLVYSRATSVISWLG
;
A
#
# COMPACT_ATOMS: atom_id res chain seq x y z
N TYR A 1 5.29 -7.33 -10.20
CA TYR A 1 4.23 -6.60 -9.46
C TYR A 1 4.09 -5.21 -10.05
N ARG A 2 2.97 -4.53 -9.82
CA ARG A 2 2.77 -3.10 -10.11
C ARG A 2 2.99 -2.31 -8.81
N ALA A 3 3.72 -1.22 -8.83
CA ALA A 3 3.93 -0.41 -7.64
C ALA A 3 2.84 0.67 -7.52
N LEU A 4 2.32 0.90 -6.33
CA LEU A 4 1.39 1.98 -6.06
C LEU A 4 2.16 3.24 -5.62
N SER A 5 1.84 4.38 -6.22
CA SER A 5 2.33 5.71 -5.84
C SER A 5 1.14 6.54 -5.38
N TYR A 6 1.05 6.79 -4.09
CA TYR A 6 -0.09 7.47 -3.46
C TYR A 6 0.36 8.19 -2.19
N THR A 7 -0.44 9.12 -1.70
CA THR A 7 -0.22 9.72 -0.38
C THR A 7 -0.93 8.88 0.67
N TRP A 8 -0.31 8.67 1.83
CA TRP A 8 -0.93 7.84 2.88
C TRP A 8 -2.21 8.46 3.46
N GLY A 9 -2.34 9.79 3.40
CA GLY A 9 -3.46 10.50 4.03
C GLY A 9 -3.35 10.55 5.55
N LYS A 10 -4.45 10.93 6.21
CA LYS A 10 -4.53 11.09 7.67
C LYS A 10 -4.51 9.73 8.38
N ALA A 11 -4.02 9.75 9.62
CA ALA A 11 -4.11 8.65 10.59
C ALA A 11 -4.23 9.26 12.00
N THR A 12 -5.09 10.26 12.10
CA THR A 12 -5.28 11.11 13.28
C THR A 12 -6.33 10.56 14.24
N SER A 13 -7.28 9.75 13.74
CA SER A 13 -8.25 9.03 14.55
C SER A 13 -8.41 7.58 14.06
N ALA A 14 -9.10 6.75 14.87
CA ALA A 14 -9.47 5.40 14.46
C ALA A 14 -10.39 5.40 13.22
N ASP A 15 -11.18 6.46 13.03
CA ASP A 15 -12.08 6.62 11.87
C ASP A 15 -11.31 6.81 10.55
N ASP A 16 -10.01 7.16 10.61
CA ASP A 16 -9.15 7.26 9.43
C ASP A 16 -8.65 5.88 8.94
N LEU A 17 -8.90 4.81 9.72
CA LEU A 17 -8.44 3.45 9.43
C LEU A 17 -9.59 2.58 8.93
N GLN A 18 -9.26 1.75 7.95
CA GLN A 18 -10.13 0.75 7.36
C GLN A 18 -9.47 -0.62 7.50
N THR A 19 -10.29 -1.67 7.65
CA THR A 19 -9.80 -3.03 7.74
C THR A 19 -9.79 -3.69 6.36
N ILE A 20 -8.66 -4.30 6.00
CA ILE A 20 -8.54 -5.21 4.86
C ILE A 20 -8.11 -6.59 5.34
N ARG A 21 -8.29 -7.61 4.50
CA ARG A 21 -7.82 -8.97 4.78
C ARG A 21 -6.66 -9.32 3.85
N VAL A 22 -5.54 -9.72 4.43
CA VAL A 22 -4.36 -10.22 3.70
C VAL A 22 -4.04 -11.60 4.26
N ASN A 23 -4.06 -12.63 3.40
CA ASN A 23 -3.84 -14.02 3.81
C ASN A 23 -4.68 -14.45 5.02
N ASN A 24 -5.96 -14.06 5.03
CA ASN A 24 -6.93 -14.35 6.09
C ASN A 24 -6.64 -13.67 7.45
N GLN A 25 -5.68 -12.75 7.50
CA GLN A 25 -5.40 -11.90 8.65
C GLN A 25 -5.92 -10.47 8.40
N GLU A 26 -6.36 -9.81 9.47
CA GLU A 26 -6.81 -8.43 9.42
C GLU A 26 -5.62 -7.47 9.44
N TYR A 27 -5.66 -6.48 8.56
CA TYR A 27 -4.69 -5.39 8.48
C TYR A 27 -5.45 -4.06 8.48
N PHE A 28 -4.91 -3.09 9.22
CA PHE A 28 -5.41 -1.73 9.23
C PHE A 28 -4.67 -0.89 8.19
N VAL A 29 -5.42 -0.28 7.29
CA VAL A 29 -4.92 0.64 6.27
C VAL A 29 -5.64 1.96 6.37
N ARG A 30 -5.04 3.03 5.87
CA ARG A 30 -5.68 4.36 5.84
C ARG A 30 -6.72 4.44 4.71
N GLN A 31 -7.67 5.35 4.87
CA GLN A 31 -8.77 5.55 3.91
C GLN A 31 -8.30 5.62 2.45
N ASN A 32 -7.25 6.38 2.14
CA ASN A 32 -6.80 6.56 0.75
C ASN A 32 -6.35 5.24 0.08
N LEU A 33 -5.69 4.37 0.84
CA LEU A 33 -5.32 3.04 0.33
C LEU A 33 -6.56 2.15 0.18
N PHE A 34 -7.48 2.21 1.15
CA PHE A 34 -8.73 1.45 1.06
C PHE A 34 -9.53 1.82 -0.19
N ASP A 35 -9.66 3.12 -0.49
CA ASP A 35 -10.36 3.62 -1.67
C ASP A 35 -9.71 3.11 -2.97
N PHE A 36 -8.37 3.16 -3.04
CA PHE A 36 -7.65 2.57 -4.18
C PHE A 36 -7.96 1.08 -4.34
N LEU A 37 -7.89 0.29 -3.27
CA LEU A 37 -8.12 -1.15 -3.31
C LEU A 37 -9.57 -1.49 -3.71
N ALA A 38 -10.54 -0.75 -3.18
CA ALA A 38 -11.96 -0.88 -3.55
C ALA A 38 -12.18 -0.54 -5.04
N SER A 39 -11.54 0.53 -5.52
CA SER A 39 -11.60 0.96 -6.92
C SER A 39 -10.97 -0.08 -7.85
N ALA A 40 -9.80 -0.61 -7.50
CA ALA A 40 -9.12 -1.67 -8.25
C ALA A 40 -9.97 -2.95 -8.30
N ALA A 41 -10.59 -3.34 -7.19
CA ALA A 41 -11.49 -4.48 -7.12
C ALA A 41 -12.74 -4.30 -8.01
N ALA A 42 -13.36 -3.12 -7.96
CA ALA A 42 -14.53 -2.79 -8.79
C ALA A 42 -14.20 -2.82 -10.30
N ARG A 43 -12.98 -2.39 -10.67
CA ARG A 43 -12.47 -2.49 -12.06
C ARG A 43 -11.99 -3.89 -12.46
N LYS A 44 -12.09 -4.88 -11.56
CA LYS A 44 -11.56 -6.24 -11.75
C LYS A 44 -10.08 -6.23 -12.12
N GLU A 45 -9.33 -5.29 -11.54
CA GLU A 45 -7.89 -5.26 -11.69
C GLU A 45 -7.26 -6.39 -10.87
N HIS A 46 -6.78 -7.41 -11.56
CA HIS A 46 -6.09 -8.53 -10.94
C HIS A 46 -4.57 -8.36 -11.01
N GLY A 47 -3.86 -9.09 -10.14
CA GLY A 47 -2.41 -9.17 -10.14
C GLY A 47 -1.76 -8.73 -8.83
N LEU A 48 -0.43 -8.71 -8.84
CA LEU A 48 0.37 -8.38 -7.67
C LEU A 48 0.63 -6.87 -7.60
N PHE A 49 0.26 -6.26 -6.48
CA PHE A 49 0.61 -4.88 -6.15
C PHE A 49 1.70 -4.85 -5.09
N PHE A 50 2.65 -3.93 -5.25
CA PHE A 50 3.50 -3.47 -4.17
C PHE A 50 2.87 -2.21 -3.58
N VAL A 51 2.50 -2.29 -2.31
CA VAL A 51 1.94 -1.19 -1.52
C VAL A 51 2.81 -1.07 -0.28
N ASP A 52 3.57 0.01 -0.15
CA ASP A 52 4.54 0.18 0.92
C ASP A 52 3.92 0.04 2.34
N ALA A 53 2.73 0.58 2.57
CA ALA A 53 2.03 0.45 3.86
C ALA A 53 1.66 -1.01 4.25
N VAL A 54 1.69 -1.95 3.30
CA VAL A 54 1.36 -3.37 3.52
C VAL A 54 2.58 -4.26 3.38
N CYS A 55 3.43 -4.01 2.37
CA CYS A 55 4.57 -4.86 2.04
C CYS A 55 5.80 -4.58 2.91
N ILE A 56 5.87 -3.42 3.56
CA ILE A 56 6.96 -3.08 4.49
C ILE A 56 6.41 -3.23 5.90
N ASN A 57 7.16 -3.92 6.76
CA ASN A 57 6.81 -3.97 8.17
C ASN A 57 6.98 -2.58 8.81
N GLN A 58 5.86 -1.90 9.05
CA GLN A 58 5.87 -0.53 9.57
C GLN A 58 6.28 -0.43 11.04
N LEU A 59 6.27 -1.55 11.76
CA LEU A 59 6.62 -1.63 13.18
C LEU A 59 8.10 -1.94 13.43
N ASP A 60 8.79 -2.48 12.43
CA ASP A 60 10.23 -2.73 12.49
C ASP A 60 10.98 -1.55 11.89
N TYR A 61 11.67 -0.79 12.73
CA TYR A 61 12.39 0.41 12.32
C TYR A 61 13.54 0.08 11.34
N ASP A 62 14.29 -0.99 11.61
CA ASP A 62 15.48 -1.35 10.84
C ASP A 62 15.08 -1.89 9.47
N GLU A 63 14.07 -2.75 9.42
CA GLU A 63 13.48 -3.23 8.16
C GLU A 63 12.90 -2.06 7.36
N ARG A 64 12.09 -1.22 7.99
CA ARG A 64 11.45 -0.08 7.32
C ARG A 64 12.51 0.85 6.72
N GLN A 65 13.57 1.15 7.46
CA GLN A 65 14.65 1.99 6.95
C GLN A 65 15.35 1.36 5.74
N ALA A 66 15.68 0.06 5.81
CA ALA A 66 16.29 -0.67 4.71
C ALA A 66 15.39 -0.70 3.46
N GLN A 67 14.08 -0.91 3.65
CA GLN A 67 13.09 -0.90 2.56
C GLN A 67 12.93 0.48 1.93
N VAL A 68 12.90 1.54 2.74
CA VAL A 68 12.85 2.93 2.25
C VAL A 68 14.08 3.25 1.39
N GLN A 69 15.28 2.84 1.82
CA GLN A 69 16.49 2.99 1.02
C GLN A 69 16.44 2.19 -0.29
N ALA A 70 15.75 1.05 -0.30
CA ALA A 70 15.55 0.21 -1.47
C ALA A 70 14.41 0.67 -2.40
N MET A 71 13.61 1.69 -2.05
CA MET A 71 12.42 2.08 -2.83
C MET A 71 12.75 2.37 -4.30
N GLY A 72 13.87 3.04 -4.59
CA GLY A 72 14.28 3.29 -5.98
C GLY A 72 14.38 2.01 -6.81
N LEU A 73 14.91 0.93 -6.21
CA LEU A 73 15.02 -0.39 -6.85
C LEU A 73 13.66 -1.08 -6.96
N VAL A 74 12.81 -0.96 -5.94
CA VAL A 74 11.46 -1.54 -5.95
C VAL A 74 10.62 -0.93 -7.07
N TYR A 75 10.64 0.40 -7.22
CA TYR A 75 9.89 1.08 -8.28
C TYR A 75 10.51 0.83 -9.66
N SER A 76 11.84 0.79 -9.78
CA SER A 76 12.50 0.51 -11.08
C SER A 76 12.25 -0.92 -11.58
N ARG A 77 11.98 -1.87 -10.67
CA ARG A 77 11.68 -3.28 -11.01
C ARG A 77 10.18 -3.55 -11.17
N ALA A 78 9.32 -2.58 -10.89
CA ALA A 78 7.89 -2.73 -11.09
C ALA A 78 7.56 -2.82 -12.58
N THR A 79 6.58 -3.66 -12.95
CA THR A 79 6.11 -3.76 -14.34
C THR A 79 5.48 -2.44 -14.80
N SER A 80 4.83 -1.74 -13.87
CA SER A 80 4.36 -0.37 -14.04
C SER A 80 4.17 0.27 -12.67
N VAL A 81 4.10 1.59 -12.64
CA VAL A 81 3.75 2.39 -11.45
C VAL A 81 2.36 2.96 -11.67
N ILE A 82 1.47 2.78 -10.70
CA ILE A 82 0.11 3.33 -10.70
C ILE A 82 0.12 4.54 -9.78
N SER A 83 -0.22 5.71 -10.31
CA SER A 83 -0.43 6.91 -9.51
C SER A 83 -1.89 7.00 -9.08
N TRP A 84 -2.12 7.14 -7.77
CA TRP A 84 -3.45 7.33 -7.18
C TRP A 84 -3.50 8.64 -6.39
N LEU A 85 -4.45 9.49 -6.74
CA LEU A 85 -4.55 10.86 -6.21
C LEU A 85 -5.61 11.04 -5.11
N GLY A 86 -6.44 10.02 -4.88
CA GLY A 86 -7.66 10.12 -4.07
C GLY A 86 -8.89 10.39 -4.92
#